data_AF-A0AAD3QXY5-F1
#
_entry.id   AF-A0AAD3QXY5-F1
#
_cell.length_a   1.000
_cell.length_b   1.000
_cell.length_c   1.000
_cell.angle_alpha   90.00
_cell.angle_beta   90.00
_cell.angle_gamma   90.00
#
_symmetry.space_group_name_H-M   'P 1'
#
loop_
_entity.id
_entity.type
_entity.pdbx_description
1 polymer ?
#
loop_
_entity_poly.entity_id
_entity_poly.type
_entity_poly.pdbx_seq_one_letter_code
_entity_poly.pdbx_strand_id
1 'polypeptide(L)'
;MEVKLLVCAVVLSAFTVTGNNAQLDVCGNAPLNTKIVGGENAPAGAWPWQASLHRNGRHFCGGSLINNEYVLTAAHCFTSTSTSGLVVYLGRETQQTVNLNEVSRTVSKVINHPDYSSDTNNNDVSLLRLSSTVEFTDYISPVCLAAEGSVFDAGTTCWVTGWGTIQTGVSLPFPQTLQEVSVPVVSNTQCNAAYGSITSNMICAGLDEGGKDSCQGDSGGPLVSKNGSRWVLAGVVSFGRGCAEAGFPGVYARASQYQTWINSQISSNQPGFVSFMASSSDEERADDGGGWFLNSDFRLEDEGPCNIDVLDSSSLSHQQFIERYAYSRPVILRGLTDNTKFRSLCSKSSLLRDYGERRVRLSTANTYSYRKVDVPFQEYVDILLRPQSTDALGSETLYFFGDNNFTEWQSLFEHYESPPYVLPHTSGAYSFGIAGPGTGVPFHWHGPGYSEIIYGRKRWFLYPPDKEPHFHPNYTTLSWVSETYPYLPEDEAPLECTIRPGEVLYFPDRWWHATLNLDTSVFISTFLG
;
A
#
# COMPACT_ATOMS: atom_id res chain seq x y z
N MET A 1 25.11 -51.79 -48.32
CA MET A 1 26.33 -51.62 -47.52
C MET A 1 26.42 -50.14 -47.16
N GLU A 2 26.58 -49.86 -45.88
CA GLU A 2 26.10 -48.70 -45.11
C GLU A 2 26.47 -47.30 -45.64
N VAL A 3 25.49 -46.39 -45.60
CA VAL A 3 25.71 -44.93 -45.63
C VAL A 3 25.92 -44.47 -44.18
N LYS A 4 27.14 -44.06 -43.82
CA LYS A 4 27.43 -43.47 -42.51
C LYS A 4 27.33 -41.94 -42.60
N LEU A 5 26.28 -41.40 -42.00
CA LEU A 5 26.13 -39.97 -41.71
C LEU A 5 27.15 -39.57 -40.63
N LEU A 6 28.02 -38.61 -40.93
CA LEU A 6 28.95 -38.02 -39.96
C LEU A 6 28.24 -36.84 -39.28
N VAL A 7 27.87 -36.98 -38.00
CA VAL A 7 27.34 -35.88 -37.18
C VAL A 7 28.49 -35.31 -36.36
N CYS A 8 28.91 -34.08 -36.69
CA CYS A 8 29.82 -33.29 -35.85
C CYS A 8 29.05 -32.78 -34.61
N ALA A 9 29.38 -33.30 -33.43
CA ALA A 9 28.93 -32.72 -32.17
C ALA A 9 29.83 -31.54 -31.81
N VAL A 10 29.29 -30.32 -31.91
CA VAL A 10 29.89 -29.11 -31.33
C VAL A 10 29.64 -29.16 -29.82
N VAL A 11 30.68 -29.40 -29.04
CA VAL A 11 30.62 -29.28 -27.57
C VAL A 11 30.66 -27.79 -27.25
N LEU A 12 29.49 -27.18 -27.03
CA LEU A 12 29.40 -25.88 -26.35
C LEU A 12 29.73 -26.10 -24.87
N SER A 13 30.96 -25.80 -24.47
CA SER A 13 31.32 -25.59 -23.08
C SER A 13 30.59 -24.33 -22.58
N ALA A 14 29.48 -24.54 -21.85
CA ALA A 14 28.81 -23.47 -21.13
C ALA A 14 29.73 -22.97 -20.02
N PHE A 15 30.36 -21.81 -20.24
CA PHE A 15 30.92 -21.03 -19.15
C PHE A 15 29.74 -20.53 -18.31
N THR A 16 29.53 -21.11 -17.13
CA THR A 16 28.67 -20.53 -16.10
C THR A 16 29.35 -19.26 -15.62
N VAL A 17 28.99 -18.12 -16.23
CA VAL A 17 29.15 -16.82 -15.58
C VAL A 17 28.28 -16.91 -14.33
N THR A 18 28.89 -17.00 -13.15
CA THR A 18 28.19 -16.83 -11.89
C THR A 18 27.68 -15.39 -11.87
N GLY A 19 26.48 -15.20 -12.41
CA GLY A 19 25.76 -13.95 -12.37
C GLY A 19 25.67 -13.49 -10.91
N ASN A 20 25.95 -12.22 -10.70
CA ASN A 20 25.82 -11.53 -9.43
C ASN A 20 24.32 -11.43 -9.09
N ASN A 21 23.69 -12.56 -8.74
CA ASN A 21 22.27 -12.62 -8.45
C ASN A 21 22.04 -11.97 -7.08
N ALA A 22 21.60 -10.71 -7.11
CA ALA A 22 21.03 -10.08 -5.93
C ALA A 22 19.80 -10.88 -5.48
N GLN A 23 19.59 -11.02 -4.18
CA GLN A 23 18.48 -11.79 -3.59
C GLN A 23 17.11 -11.10 -3.67
N LEU A 24 16.87 -10.33 -4.76
CA LEU A 24 15.64 -9.59 -4.98
C LEU A 24 14.41 -10.50 -5.01
N ASP A 25 14.51 -11.71 -5.55
CA ASP A 25 13.36 -12.60 -5.70
C ASP A 25 12.86 -13.16 -4.35
N VAL A 26 13.73 -13.22 -3.33
CA VAL A 26 13.44 -13.91 -2.06
C VAL A 26 13.29 -12.98 -0.86
N CYS A 27 13.79 -11.74 -0.91
CA CYS A 27 13.74 -10.82 0.22
C CYS A 27 12.34 -10.28 0.52
N GLY A 28 12.11 -9.91 1.79
CA GLY A 28 10.91 -9.21 2.24
C GLY A 28 9.63 -10.06 2.21
N ASN A 29 9.74 -11.37 2.01
CA ASN A 29 8.62 -12.30 2.01
C ASN A 29 8.38 -12.85 3.42
N ALA A 30 7.20 -12.60 3.98
CA ALA A 30 6.77 -13.10 5.29
C ALA A 30 5.41 -13.80 5.17
N PRO A 31 5.36 -15.06 4.69
CA PRO A 31 4.11 -15.75 4.36
C PRO A 31 3.22 -16.03 5.58
N LEU A 32 3.81 -16.08 6.78
CA LEU A 32 3.10 -16.32 8.05
C LEU A 32 2.65 -15.02 8.75
N ASN A 33 2.93 -13.85 8.16
CA ASN A 33 2.52 -12.57 8.72
C ASN A 33 1.09 -12.23 8.24
N THR A 34 0.09 -12.52 9.10
CA THR A 34 -1.34 -12.32 8.80
C THR A 34 -1.97 -11.13 9.52
N LYS A 35 -1.20 -10.35 10.30
CA LYS A 35 -1.72 -9.31 11.19
C LYS A 35 -1.51 -7.90 10.64
N ILE A 36 -2.42 -6.98 10.99
CA ILE A 36 -2.27 -5.53 10.85
C ILE A 36 -2.86 -4.95 12.16
N VAL A 37 -2.05 -4.22 12.94
CA VAL A 37 -2.34 -3.51 14.22
C VAL A 37 -2.24 -4.29 15.54
N GLY A 38 -1.43 -3.75 16.48
CA GLY A 38 -1.42 -4.10 17.92
C GLY A 38 -0.01 -4.31 18.49
N GLY A 39 0.33 -3.67 19.61
CA GLY A 39 1.58 -3.91 20.34
C GLY A 39 1.46 -5.19 21.17
N GLU A 40 1.82 -6.33 20.59
CA GLU A 40 1.54 -7.66 21.14
C GLU A 40 2.66 -8.66 20.87
N ASN A 41 2.52 -9.87 21.39
CA ASN A 41 3.34 -11.02 21.01
C ASN A 41 3.25 -11.27 19.50
N ALA A 42 4.41 -11.26 18.84
CA ALA A 42 4.54 -11.63 17.44
C ALA A 42 4.43 -13.16 17.29
N PRO A 43 3.58 -13.66 16.38
CA PRO A 43 3.53 -15.09 16.06
C PRO A 43 4.88 -15.61 15.51
N ALA A 44 5.18 -16.88 15.78
CA ALA A 44 6.35 -17.55 15.21
C ALA A 44 6.39 -17.40 13.68
N GLY A 45 7.48 -16.86 13.14
CA GLY A 45 7.67 -16.67 11.69
C GLY A 45 6.99 -15.44 11.09
N ALA A 46 6.30 -14.61 11.89
CA ALA A 46 5.74 -13.35 11.39
C ALA A 46 6.82 -12.37 10.89
N TRP A 47 8.02 -12.43 11.45
CA TRP A 47 9.17 -11.59 11.10
C TRP A 47 10.41 -12.44 10.84
N PRO A 48 10.46 -13.15 9.70
CA PRO A 48 11.44 -14.22 9.45
C PRO A 48 12.89 -13.72 9.31
N TRP A 49 13.11 -12.42 9.16
CA TRP A 49 14.43 -11.78 9.16
C TRP A 49 14.93 -11.41 10.55
N GLN A 50 14.09 -11.43 11.58
CA GLN A 50 14.46 -11.03 12.92
C GLN A 50 15.61 -11.90 13.44
N ALA A 51 16.73 -11.27 13.77
CA ALA A 51 17.88 -11.91 14.38
C ALA A 51 17.96 -11.54 15.88
N SER A 52 18.36 -12.51 16.68
CA SER A 52 18.67 -12.32 18.10
C SER A 52 20.18 -12.49 18.32
N LEU A 53 20.86 -11.42 18.74
CA LEU A 53 22.30 -11.41 18.95
C LEU A 53 22.62 -11.74 20.41
N HIS A 54 23.41 -12.78 20.60
CA HIS A 54 23.84 -13.22 21.92
C HIS A 54 25.36 -13.09 22.06
N ARG A 55 25.79 -12.68 23.25
CA ARG A 55 27.18 -12.75 23.68
C ARG A 55 27.26 -13.57 24.95
N ASN A 56 28.06 -14.63 24.93
CA ASN A 56 28.22 -15.55 26.07
C ASN A 56 26.86 -16.10 26.58
N GLY A 57 25.97 -16.45 25.65
CA GLY A 57 24.66 -17.02 25.94
C GLY A 57 23.55 -16.01 26.24
N ARG A 58 23.85 -14.72 26.44
CA ARG A 58 22.86 -13.69 26.78
C ARG A 58 22.49 -12.82 25.58
N HIS A 59 21.19 -12.63 25.34
CA HIS A 59 20.66 -11.67 24.38
C HIS A 59 21.09 -10.25 24.76
N PHE A 60 21.58 -9.47 23.80
CA PHE A 60 22.00 -8.09 24.04
C PHE A 60 21.57 -7.09 22.96
N CYS A 61 21.32 -7.55 21.73
CA CYS A 61 20.84 -6.72 20.61
C CYS A 61 20.01 -7.56 19.63
N GLY A 62 19.21 -6.90 18.81
CA GLY A 62 18.55 -7.43 17.62
C GLY A 62 19.40 -7.28 16.35
N GLY A 63 18.84 -7.75 15.23
CA GLY A 63 19.42 -7.64 13.90
C GLY A 63 18.41 -8.03 12.83
N SER A 64 18.77 -7.81 11.58
CA SER A 64 17.98 -8.21 10.40
C SER A 64 18.81 -9.07 9.47
N LEU A 65 18.35 -10.25 9.12
CA LEU A 65 18.93 -11.05 8.04
C LEU A 65 18.72 -10.32 6.70
N ILE A 66 19.79 -10.04 5.96
CA ILE A 66 19.74 -9.27 4.70
C ILE A 66 20.11 -10.11 3.48
N ASN A 67 20.78 -11.25 3.70
CA ASN A 67 20.94 -12.34 2.75
C ASN A 67 21.25 -13.64 3.55
N ASN A 68 21.65 -14.73 2.91
CA ASN A 68 21.92 -16.00 3.61
C ASN A 68 23.26 -16.02 4.41
N GLU A 69 24.08 -14.97 4.35
CA GLU A 69 25.41 -14.91 4.98
C GLU A 69 25.59 -13.72 5.94
N TYR A 70 24.72 -12.72 5.88
CA TYR A 70 24.90 -11.44 6.56
C TYR A 70 23.67 -10.99 7.33
N VAL A 71 23.93 -10.42 8.51
CA VAL A 71 22.95 -9.71 9.33
C VAL A 71 23.37 -8.24 9.44
N LEU A 72 22.41 -7.34 9.25
CA LEU A 72 22.55 -5.90 9.53
C LEU A 72 22.04 -5.60 10.94
N THR A 73 22.79 -4.81 11.69
CA THR A 73 22.49 -4.42 13.08
C THR A 73 23.13 -3.06 13.38
N ALA A 74 23.07 -2.59 14.63
CA ALA A 74 23.66 -1.33 15.05
C ALA A 74 25.15 -1.47 15.41
N ALA A 75 25.94 -0.42 15.18
CA ALA A 75 27.36 -0.41 15.55
C ALA A 75 27.56 -0.27 17.07
N HIS A 76 26.70 0.47 17.76
CA HIS A 76 26.77 0.68 19.21
C HIS A 76 26.63 -0.63 20.01
N CYS A 77 26.06 -1.68 19.41
CA CYS A 77 26.00 -3.03 19.97
C CYS A 77 27.41 -3.63 20.20
N PHE A 78 28.45 -3.09 19.57
CA PHE A 78 29.81 -3.63 19.60
C PHE A 78 30.84 -2.63 20.12
N THR A 79 31.28 -2.82 21.36
CA THR A 79 32.46 -2.12 21.93
C THR A 79 33.79 -2.61 21.35
N SER A 80 33.80 -3.75 20.65
CA SER A 80 34.95 -4.28 19.91
C SER A 80 34.47 -5.19 18.77
N THR A 81 35.33 -5.40 17.76
CA THR A 81 35.07 -6.30 16.63
C THR A 81 35.37 -7.77 16.92
N SER A 82 35.64 -8.11 18.19
CA SER A 82 35.86 -9.50 18.60
C SER A 82 34.60 -10.34 18.42
N THR A 83 34.75 -11.47 17.72
CA THR A 83 33.68 -12.43 17.47
C THR A 83 33.54 -13.49 18.56
N SER A 84 34.43 -13.49 19.55
CA SER A 84 34.41 -14.47 20.63
C SER A 84 33.10 -14.41 21.41
N GLY A 85 32.46 -15.58 21.55
CA GLY A 85 31.19 -15.73 22.24
C GLY A 85 29.98 -15.13 21.52
N LEU A 86 30.12 -14.61 20.29
CA LEU A 86 29.00 -14.09 19.50
C LEU A 86 28.27 -15.20 18.74
N VAL A 87 26.97 -15.26 18.94
CA VAL A 87 26.04 -16.17 18.26
C VAL A 87 24.82 -15.39 17.79
N VAL A 88 24.45 -15.60 16.53
CA VAL A 88 23.22 -15.11 15.92
C VAL A 88 22.20 -16.25 15.94
N TYR A 89 21.00 -15.98 16.43
CA TYR A 89 19.85 -16.88 16.33
C TYR A 89 18.80 -16.30 15.38
N LEU A 90 18.29 -17.14 14.48
CA LEU A 90 17.24 -16.84 13.50
C LEU A 90 16.09 -17.83 13.69
N GLY A 91 14.86 -17.46 13.29
CA GLY A 91 13.68 -18.31 13.48
C GLY A 91 13.29 -18.53 14.96
N ARG A 92 13.85 -17.72 15.86
CA ARG A 92 13.56 -17.73 17.30
C ARG A 92 12.29 -16.95 17.59
N GLU A 93 11.43 -17.49 18.45
CA GLU A 93 10.20 -16.85 18.93
C GLU A 93 10.37 -16.32 20.36
N THR A 94 10.97 -17.11 21.26
CA THR A 94 11.12 -16.76 22.69
C THR A 94 12.58 -16.83 23.15
N GLN A 95 12.93 -16.10 24.22
CA GLN A 95 14.27 -16.17 24.82
C GLN A 95 14.44 -17.30 25.84
N GLN A 96 13.35 -17.86 26.39
CA GLN A 96 13.40 -18.74 27.56
C GLN A 96 12.78 -20.13 27.36
N THR A 97 12.18 -20.42 26.20
CA THR A 97 11.62 -21.74 25.88
C THR A 97 12.25 -22.34 24.63
N VAL A 98 11.89 -23.60 24.32
CA VAL A 98 12.34 -24.28 23.10
C VAL A 98 11.76 -23.59 21.87
N ASN A 99 12.61 -23.29 20.89
CA ASN A 99 12.23 -22.74 19.60
C ASN A 99 12.42 -23.82 18.51
N LEU A 100 11.34 -24.27 17.88
CA LEU A 100 11.38 -25.40 16.93
C LEU A 100 12.02 -25.05 15.58
N ASN A 101 11.92 -23.79 15.17
CA ASN A 101 12.39 -23.31 13.86
C ASN A 101 13.75 -22.58 13.96
N GLU A 102 14.40 -22.65 15.12
CA GLU A 102 15.59 -21.88 15.40
C GLU A 102 16.83 -22.45 14.71
N VAL A 103 17.57 -21.56 14.07
CA VAL A 103 18.91 -21.85 13.54
C VAL A 103 19.89 -20.88 14.16
N SER A 104 21.01 -21.41 14.65
CA SER A 104 22.10 -20.59 15.21
C SER A 104 23.35 -20.62 14.33
N ARG A 105 24.06 -19.50 14.31
CA ARG A 105 25.36 -19.34 13.62
C ARG A 105 26.30 -18.52 14.49
N THR A 106 27.57 -18.91 14.55
CA THR A 106 28.62 -18.03 15.10
C THR A 106 28.94 -16.91 14.11
N VAL A 107 29.55 -15.84 14.59
CA VAL A 107 29.96 -14.70 13.74
C VAL A 107 31.41 -14.87 13.30
N SER A 108 31.69 -14.76 12.00
CA SER A 108 33.04 -14.82 11.44
C SER A 108 33.70 -13.45 11.36
N LYS A 109 32.91 -12.37 11.18
CA LYS A 109 33.42 -11.00 11.11
C LYS A 109 32.36 -9.99 11.56
N VAL A 110 32.79 -8.98 12.33
CA VAL A 110 32.02 -7.77 12.64
C VAL A 110 32.59 -6.62 11.81
N ILE A 111 31.74 -5.87 11.10
CA ILE A 111 32.14 -4.77 10.22
C ILE A 111 31.30 -3.54 10.58
N ASN A 112 31.81 -2.70 11.47
CA ASN A 112 31.17 -1.43 11.80
C ASN A 112 31.35 -0.44 10.64
N HIS A 113 30.38 0.45 10.44
CA HIS A 113 30.55 1.57 9.52
C HIS A 113 31.79 2.39 9.93
N PRO A 114 32.70 2.73 9.00
CA PRO A 114 33.96 3.40 9.34
C PRO A 114 33.73 4.78 9.96
N ASP A 115 32.64 5.46 9.56
CA ASP A 115 32.27 6.78 10.06
C ASP A 115 31.28 6.74 11.24
N TYR A 116 31.11 5.59 11.91
CA TYR A 116 30.30 5.50 13.12
C TYR A 116 30.90 6.37 14.24
N SER A 117 30.06 7.19 14.87
CA SER A 117 30.43 8.01 16.02
C SER A 117 29.61 7.63 17.25
N SER A 118 30.28 7.17 18.31
CA SER A 118 29.63 6.88 19.60
C SER A 118 29.14 8.13 20.33
N ASP A 119 29.65 9.31 19.98
CA ASP A 119 29.28 10.57 20.62
C ASP A 119 27.93 11.09 20.09
N THR A 120 27.64 10.85 18.81
CA THR A 120 26.43 11.34 18.14
C THR A 120 25.47 10.24 17.71
N ASN A 121 25.87 8.97 17.82
CA ASN A 121 25.20 7.80 17.23
C ASN A 121 24.96 7.94 15.72
N ASN A 122 25.74 8.79 15.03
CA ASN A 122 25.66 8.90 13.59
C ASN A 122 26.34 7.69 12.91
N ASN A 123 25.81 7.26 11.76
CA ASN A 123 26.26 6.06 11.03
C ASN A 123 26.24 4.78 11.87
N ASP A 124 25.22 4.62 12.72
CA ASP A 124 25.08 3.50 13.65
C ASP A 124 24.59 2.22 12.97
N VAL A 125 25.43 1.68 12.08
CA VAL A 125 25.19 0.40 11.39
C VAL A 125 26.43 -0.49 11.40
N SER A 126 26.20 -1.80 11.50
CA SER A 126 27.23 -2.83 11.47
C SER A 126 26.74 -4.07 10.73
N LEU A 127 27.64 -4.71 9.97
CA LEU A 127 27.40 -5.98 9.31
C LEU A 127 28.07 -7.11 10.09
N LEU A 128 27.31 -8.17 10.31
CA LEU A 128 27.80 -9.43 10.85
C LEU A 128 27.85 -10.46 9.74
N ARG A 129 29.04 -10.96 9.42
CA ARG A 129 29.18 -12.13 8.56
C ARG A 129 29.01 -13.39 9.40
N LEU A 130 28.07 -14.25 9.02
CA LEU A 130 27.85 -15.55 9.66
C LEU A 130 29.03 -16.49 9.37
N SER A 131 29.22 -17.51 10.19
CA SER A 131 30.27 -18.52 9.99
C SER A 131 29.95 -19.53 8.89
N SER A 132 28.66 -19.70 8.57
CA SER A 132 28.16 -20.46 7.43
C SER A 132 26.78 -19.96 7.01
N THR A 133 26.38 -20.28 5.77
CA THR A 133 25.10 -19.88 5.21
C THR A 133 23.92 -20.44 6.00
N VAL A 134 22.77 -19.77 5.89
CA VAL A 134 21.48 -20.26 6.39
C VAL A 134 20.56 -20.63 5.24
N GLU A 135 19.73 -21.65 5.42
CA GLU A 135 18.70 -22.02 4.45
C GLU A 135 17.45 -21.20 4.70
N PHE A 136 16.80 -20.75 3.62
CA PHE A 136 15.57 -20.00 3.72
C PHE A 136 14.37 -20.92 3.91
N THR A 137 13.48 -20.53 4.81
CA THR A 137 12.24 -21.22 5.18
C THR A 137 11.16 -20.16 5.45
N ASP A 138 9.93 -20.59 5.74
CA ASP A 138 8.85 -19.67 6.14
C ASP A 138 9.15 -18.93 7.46
N TYR A 139 10.13 -19.39 8.24
CA TYR A 139 10.54 -18.81 9.52
C TYR A 139 11.89 -18.07 9.46
N ILE A 140 12.64 -18.24 8.38
CA ILE A 140 13.98 -17.65 8.18
C ILE A 140 14.09 -17.19 6.74
N SER A 141 14.02 -15.89 6.50
CA SER A 141 14.17 -15.29 5.17
C SER A 141 14.72 -13.87 5.30
N PRO A 142 15.42 -13.33 4.28
CA PRO A 142 16.02 -12.02 4.39
C PRO A 142 14.95 -10.92 4.22
N VAL A 143 15.15 -9.76 4.85
CA VAL A 143 14.37 -8.55 4.56
C VAL A 143 14.91 -7.86 3.31
N CYS A 144 14.07 -7.16 2.54
CA CYS A 144 14.60 -6.26 1.52
C CYS A 144 15.17 -4.99 2.18
N LEU A 145 16.23 -4.41 1.62
CA LEU A 145 16.78 -3.14 2.08
C LEU A 145 16.18 -1.99 1.27
N ALA A 146 15.94 -0.84 1.93
CA ALA A 146 15.58 0.36 1.20
C ALA A 146 16.73 0.78 0.27
N ALA A 147 16.43 0.97 -1.01
CA ALA A 147 17.42 1.44 -1.97
C ALA A 147 17.84 2.89 -1.71
N GLU A 148 19.00 3.31 -2.20
CA GLU A 148 19.42 4.71 -2.25
C GLU A 148 18.34 5.55 -2.94
N GLY A 149 18.08 6.74 -2.39
CA GLY A 149 16.98 7.61 -2.83
C GLY A 149 15.59 7.22 -2.31
N SER A 150 15.45 6.11 -1.58
CA SER A 150 14.17 5.77 -0.94
C SER A 150 13.80 6.77 0.16
N VAL A 151 12.55 7.21 0.13
CA VAL A 151 11.97 8.19 1.05
C VAL A 151 10.82 7.54 1.82
N PHE A 152 10.84 7.71 3.14
CA PHE A 152 9.76 7.30 4.04
C PHE A 152 9.19 8.59 4.65
N ASP A 153 8.04 9.03 4.18
CA ASP A 153 7.42 10.29 4.62
C ASP A 153 6.84 10.17 6.03
N ALA A 154 6.65 11.31 6.69
CA ALA A 154 5.97 11.37 7.96
C ALA A 154 4.58 10.73 7.86
N GLY A 155 4.20 9.91 8.85
CA GLY A 155 2.97 9.12 8.84
C GLY A 155 3.09 7.76 8.15
N THR A 156 4.17 7.47 7.42
CA THR A 156 4.41 6.13 6.86
C THR A 156 4.38 5.11 7.98
N THR A 157 3.50 4.12 7.88
CA THR A 157 3.39 3.07 8.91
C THR A 157 4.57 2.12 8.79
N CYS A 158 5.33 2.01 9.88
CA CYS A 158 6.42 1.07 10.05
C CYS A 158 6.13 0.12 11.21
N TRP A 159 6.86 -0.98 11.25
CA TRP A 159 6.80 -2.00 12.28
C TRP A 159 8.17 -2.17 12.89
N VAL A 160 8.19 -2.27 14.21
CA VAL A 160 9.38 -2.52 15.00
C VAL A 160 9.17 -3.81 15.78
N THR A 161 10.22 -4.63 15.83
CA THR A 161 10.17 -5.93 16.49
C THR A 161 11.40 -6.17 17.34
N GLY A 162 11.23 -6.85 18.47
CA GLY A 162 12.35 -7.25 19.30
C GLY A 162 11.96 -7.85 20.66
N TRP A 163 13.00 -8.15 21.46
CA TRP A 163 12.90 -8.77 22.78
C TRP A 163 13.36 -7.83 23.90
N GLY A 164 13.40 -6.53 23.62
CA GLY A 164 13.75 -5.50 24.57
C GLY A 164 12.77 -5.39 25.73
N THR A 165 13.11 -4.53 26.69
CA THR A 165 12.26 -4.20 27.82
C THR A 165 10.94 -3.59 27.34
N ILE A 166 9.82 -3.86 28.02
CA ILE A 166 8.50 -3.32 27.62
C ILE A 166 8.24 -1.91 28.16
N GLN A 167 9.03 -1.49 29.14
CA GLN A 167 9.10 -0.14 29.71
C GLN A 167 10.53 0.06 30.25
N THR A 168 10.95 1.29 30.50
CA THR A 168 12.26 1.60 31.08
C THR A 168 12.51 0.76 32.34
N GLY A 169 13.46 -0.19 32.25
CA GLY A 169 13.83 -1.08 33.36
C GLY A 169 12.89 -2.27 33.61
N VAL A 170 11.85 -2.47 32.80
CA VAL A 170 10.90 -3.59 32.93
C VAL A 170 11.17 -4.63 31.84
N SER A 171 11.74 -5.77 32.22
CA SER A 171 11.98 -6.89 31.30
C SER A 171 10.68 -7.52 30.81
N LEU A 172 10.73 -8.15 29.63
CA LEU A 172 9.63 -8.96 29.12
C LEU A 172 9.24 -10.06 30.13
N PRO A 173 7.92 -10.30 30.32
CA PRO A 173 7.46 -11.42 31.12
C PRO A 173 7.86 -12.75 30.47
N PHE A 174 7.98 -13.81 31.26
CA PHE A 174 8.14 -15.16 30.76
C PHE A 174 7.02 -15.49 29.73
N PRO A 175 7.32 -16.12 28.57
CA PRO A 175 8.59 -16.72 28.15
C PRO A 175 9.54 -15.78 27.37
N GLN A 176 9.28 -14.46 27.41
CA GLN A 176 9.96 -13.44 26.61
C GLN A 176 9.79 -13.70 25.11
N THR A 177 8.53 -13.76 24.68
CA THR A 177 8.12 -13.84 23.28
C THR A 177 8.51 -12.56 22.54
N LEU A 178 8.86 -12.68 21.26
CA LEU A 178 9.11 -11.55 20.36
C LEU A 178 7.91 -10.60 20.39
N GLN A 179 8.15 -9.30 20.54
CA GLN A 179 7.11 -8.29 20.44
C GLN A 179 7.11 -7.66 19.05
N GLU A 180 5.94 -7.20 18.61
CA GLU A 180 5.76 -6.37 17.42
C GLU A 180 4.96 -5.12 17.76
N VAL A 181 5.28 -4.00 17.15
CA VAL A 181 4.51 -2.77 17.28
C VAL A 181 4.54 -1.93 16.02
N SER A 182 3.40 -1.39 15.63
CA SER A 182 3.30 -0.45 14.51
C SER A 182 3.49 0.99 15.00
N VAL A 183 4.38 1.74 14.35
CA VAL A 183 4.69 3.15 14.64
C VAL A 183 4.77 3.96 13.34
N PRO A 184 4.25 5.20 13.31
CA PRO A 184 4.39 6.06 12.14
C PRO A 184 5.79 6.68 12.09
N VAL A 185 6.30 6.93 10.87
CA VAL A 185 7.50 7.74 10.67
C VAL A 185 7.23 9.18 11.11
N VAL A 186 8.23 9.78 11.74
CA VAL A 186 8.23 11.19 12.15
C VAL A 186 9.24 11.94 11.28
N SER A 187 8.86 13.12 10.80
CA SER A 187 9.76 13.93 9.96
C SER A 187 11.05 14.25 10.71
N ASN A 188 12.18 14.32 10.00
CA ASN A 188 13.46 14.70 10.61
C ASN A 188 13.38 16.09 11.26
N THR A 189 12.60 17.02 10.69
CA THR A 189 12.39 18.36 11.27
C THR A 189 11.73 18.28 12.65
N GLN A 190 10.63 17.53 12.76
CA GLN A 190 9.93 17.34 14.04
C GLN A 190 10.79 16.57 15.04
N CYS A 191 11.45 15.50 14.60
CA CYS A 191 12.35 14.73 15.45
C CYS A 191 13.54 15.58 15.94
N ASN A 192 14.09 16.44 15.08
CA ASN A 192 15.16 17.35 15.45
C ASN A 192 14.71 18.44 16.42
N ALA A 193 13.44 18.84 16.40
CA ALA A 193 12.90 19.74 17.41
C ALA A 193 12.93 19.12 18.82
N ALA A 194 12.83 17.79 18.93
CA ALA A 194 12.94 17.07 20.19
C ALA A 194 14.40 16.83 20.63
N TYR A 195 15.28 16.43 19.70
CA TYR A 195 16.64 15.97 20.04
C TYR A 195 17.78 16.95 19.71
N GLY A 196 17.56 17.95 18.86
CA GLY A 196 18.53 18.98 18.48
C GLY A 196 19.78 18.51 17.71
N SER A 197 19.88 17.23 17.36
CA SER A 197 21.08 16.60 16.79
C SER A 197 20.78 15.52 15.73
N ILE A 198 19.57 15.52 15.16
CA ILE A 198 19.15 14.56 14.14
C ILE A 198 19.79 14.89 12.78
N THR A 199 20.41 13.89 12.15
CA THR A 199 21.09 14.03 10.84
C THR A 199 20.28 13.39 9.71
N SER A 200 20.71 13.57 8.45
CA SER A 200 20.13 12.88 7.28
C SER A 200 20.29 11.36 7.33
N ASN A 201 21.27 10.86 8.07
CA ASN A 201 21.57 9.44 8.24
C ASN A 201 20.68 8.75 9.27
N MET A 202 19.75 9.51 9.85
CA MET A 202 18.78 9.07 10.85
C MET A 202 17.35 9.21 10.30
N ILE A 203 16.48 8.29 10.72
CA ILE A 203 15.03 8.31 10.52
C ILE A 203 14.36 8.12 11.89
N CYS A 204 13.26 8.81 12.14
CA CYS A 204 12.53 8.69 13.39
C CYS A 204 11.16 8.04 13.18
N ALA A 205 10.69 7.30 14.18
CA ALA A 205 9.36 6.72 14.17
C ALA A 205 8.82 6.59 15.60
N GLY A 206 7.54 6.84 15.79
CA GLY A 206 6.90 6.83 17.11
C GLY A 206 5.59 7.62 17.12
N LEU A 207 4.80 7.45 18.17
CA LEU A 207 3.58 8.23 18.40
C LEU A 207 3.89 9.48 19.23
N ASP A 208 3.27 10.62 18.90
CA ASP A 208 3.44 11.87 19.64
C ASP A 208 3.04 11.74 21.13
N GLU A 209 1.98 10.97 21.39
CA GLU A 209 1.47 10.68 22.74
C GLU A 209 2.37 9.71 23.53
N GLY A 210 3.36 9.08 22.88
CA GLY A 210 4.20 8.05 23.46
C GLY A 210 3.48 6.69 23.61
N GLY A 211 3.96 5.88 24.54
CA GLY A 211 3.35 4.60 24.93
C GLY A 211 3.61 3.39 24.01
N LYS A 212 4.08 3.59 22.77
CA LYS A 212 4.50 2.53 21.83
C LYS A 212 5.79 2.91 21.11
N ASP A 213 6.89 2.23 21.41
CA ASP A 213 8.22 2.44 20.79
C ASP A 213 9.15 1.24 21.07
N SER A 214 10.28 1.19 20.37
CA SER A 214 11.45 0.37 20.71
C SER A 214 12.05 0.74 22.07
N CYS A 215 12.69 -0.21 22.73
CA CYS A 215 13.23 -0.03 24.08
C CYS A 215 14.55 -0.81 24.27
N GLN A 216 15.11 -0.83 25.48
CA GLN A 216 16.43 -1.43 25.72
C GLN A 216 16.42 -2.93 25.39
N GLY A 217 17.32 -3.36 24.49
CA GLY A 217 17.41 -4.73 23.99
C GLY A 217 16.87 -4.93 22.57
N ASP A 218 16.11 -3.96 22.04
CA ASP A 218 15.71 -3.93 20.64
C ASP A 218 16.77 -3.32 19.73
N SER A 219 17.82 -2.71 20.30
CA SER A 219 18.98 -2.13 19.61
C SER A 219 19.48 -3.01 18.48
N GLY A 220 19.64 -2.43 17.28
CA GLY A 220 20.03 -3.15 16.08
C GLY A 220 18.90 -3.93 15.38
N GLY A 221 17.71 -4.00 15.97
CA GLY A 221 16.52 -4.60 15.38
C GLY A 221 15.96 -3.81 14.19
N PRO A 222 15.03 -4.42 13.43
CA PRO A 222 14.45 -3.81 12.24
C PRO A 222 13.39 -2.76 12.55
N LEU A 223 13.41 -1.68 11.77
CA LEU A 223 12.23 -0.86 11.45
C LEU A 223 11.86 -1.15 10.00
N VAL A 224 10.74 -1.83 9.77
CA VAL A 224 10.30 -2.27 8.43
C VAL A 224 8.98 -1.65 8.03
N SER A 225 8.82 -1.33 6.76
CA SER A 225 7.54 -0.92 6.18
C SER A 225 7.18 -1.83 5.01
N LYS A 226 5.89 -1.99 4.76
CA LYS A 226 5.38 -2.85 3.69
C LYS A 226 5.27 -2.03 2.41
N ASN A 227 5.95 -2.47 1.36
CA ASN A 227 5.91 -1.91 0.01
C ASN A 227 5.31 -2.94 -0.95
N GLY A 228 4.02 -2.78 -1.28
CA GLY A 228 3.27 -3.81 -1.99
C GLY A 228 3.21 -5.13 -1.20
N SER A 229 3.74 -6.20 -1.77
CA SER A 229 3.84 -7.52 -1.13
C SER A 229 5.11 -7.72 -0.30
N ARG A 230 6.11 -6.84 -0.42
CA ARG A 230 7.43 -7.01 0.19
C ARG A 230 7.61 -6.13 1.41
N TRP A 231 8.30 -6.64 2.41
CA TRP A 231 8.76 -5.88 3.56
C TRP A 231 10.15 -5.29 3.30
N VAL A 232 10.28 -3.99 3.54
CA VAL A 232 11.49 -3.21 3.28
C VAL A 232 11.99 -2.60 4.58
N LEU A 233 13.28 -2.79 4.87
CA LEU A 233 13.97 -2.22 6.02
C LEU A 233 14.16 -0.72 5.80
N ALA A 234 13.42 0.09 6.56
CA ALA A 234 13.49 1.54 6.57
C ALA A 234 14.64 2.04 7.46
N GLY A 235 14.88 1.34 8.58
CA GLY A 235 15.94 1.69 9.50
C GLY A 235 16.34 0.59 10.47
N VAL A 236 17.38 0.88 11.24
CA VAL A 236 17.96 0.01 12.27
C VAL A 236 17.85 0.71 13.62
N VAL A 237 17.26 0.06 14.62
CA VAL A 237 17.04 0.65 15.97
C VAL A 237 18.37 1.15 16.54
N SER A 238 18.46 2.43 16.90
CA SER A 238 19.70 3.07 17.36
C SER A 238 19.58 3.61 18.78
N PHE A 239 18.79 4.66 19.01
CA PHE A 239 18.64 5.28 20.33
C PHE A 239 17.27 5.95 20.50
N GLY A 240 16.96 6.35 21.74
CA GLY A 240 15.75 7.08 22.08
C GLY A 240 15.81 7.60 23.52
N ARG A 241 14.86 8.45 23.91
CA ARG A 241 14.72 8.92 25.28
C ARG A 241 13.59 8.16 25.99
N GLY A 242 13.94 7.44 27.04
CA GLY A 242 13.00 6.52 27.68
C GLY A 242 12.56 5.40 26.73
N CYS A 243 11.45 4.74 27.06
CA CYS A 243 10.79 3.81 26.14
C CYS A 243 9.42 4.36 25.82
N ALA A 244 9.28 4.92 24.63
CA ALA A 244 8.08 5.62 24.19
C ALA A 244 7.71 6.84 25.06
N GLU A 245 8.69 7.66 25.45
CA GLU A 245 8.43 8.92 26.14
C GLU A 245 7.68 9.88 25.21
N ALA A 246 6.58 10.46 25.69
CA ALA A 246 5.76 11.37 24.88
C ALA A 246 6.61 12.54 24.33
N GLY A 247 6.46 12.83 23.04
CA GLY A 247 7.24 13.85 22.33
C GLY A 247 8.67 13.46 21.96
N PHE A 248 9.15 12.26 22.32
CA PHE A 248 10.48 11.75 21.95
C PHE A 248 10.35 10.45 21.15
N PRO A 249 10.20 10.52 19.81
CA PRO A 249 10.14 9.30 18.99
C PRO A 249 11.46 8.54 19.02
N GLY A 250 11.42 7.24 18.72
CA GLY A 250 12.61 6.42 18.54
C GLY A 250 13.43 6.88 17.33
N VAL A 251 14.75 6.79 17.44
CA VAL A 251 15.70 7.17 16.38
C VAL A 251 16.40 5.93 15.84
N TYR A 252 16.42 5.82 14.52
CA TYR A 252 16.92 4.68 13.79
C TYR A 252 17.97 5.15 12.77
N ALA A 253 18.98 4.32 12.50
CA ALA A 253 19.88 4.57 11.37
C ALA A 253 19.11 4.33 10.06
N ARG A 254 19.09 5.32 9.15
CA ARG A 254 18.29 5.31 7.91
C ARG A 254 18.90 4.37 6.86
N ALA A 255 18.25 3.22 6.62
CA ALA A 255 18.80 2.14 5.79
C ALA A 255 19.18 2.60 4.36
N SER A 256 18.39 3.50 3.76
CA SER A 256 18.61 4.00 2.39
C SER A 256 19.92 4.78 2.22
N GLN A 257 20.56 5.24 3.29
CA GLN A 257 21.85 5.95 3.24
C GLN A 257 23.06 5.00 3.17
N TYR A 258 22.85 3.71 3.40
CA TYR A 258 23.95 2.74 3.56
C TYR A 258 24.07 1.74 2.41
N GLN A 259 23.27 1.85 1.34
CA GLN A 259 23.34 0.94 0.19
C GLN A 259 24.76 0.83 -0.39
N THR A 260 25.40 1.96 -0.68
CA THR A 260 26.75 1.99 -1.25
C THR A 260 27.78 1.32 -0.33
N TRP A 261 27.69 1.59 0.97
CA TRP A 261 28.56 0.94 1.96
C TRP A 261 28.31 -0.57 2.03
N ILE A 262 27.06 -1.03 2.12
CA ILE A 262 26.72 -2.46 2.17
C ILE A 262 27.23 -3.18 0.93
N ASN A 263 26.99 -2.62 -0.25
CA ASN A 263 27.46 -3.19 -1.53
C ASN A 263 28.99 -3.27 -1.60
N SER A 264 29.71 -2.36 -0.94
CA SER A 264 31.18 -2.41 -0.87
C SER A 264 31.71 -3.53 0.04
N GLN A 265 30.93 -4.00 1.00
CA GLN A 265 31.33 -5.04 1.96
C GLN A 265 30.92 -6.45 1.53
N ILE A 266 29.89 -6.57 0.70
CA ILE A 266 29.33 -7.85 0.23
C ILE A 266 29.59 -7.94 -1.28
N SER A 267 30.60 -8.71 -1.70
CA SER A 267 30.99 -8.79 -3.11
C SER A 267 30.26 -9.87 -3.92
N SER A 268 29.59 -10.81 -3.24
CA SER A 268 28.83 -11.91 -3.84
C SER A 268 27.52 -12.10 -3.08
N ASN A 269 26.46 -12.49 -3.79
CA ASN A 269 25.12 -12.71 -3.20
C ASN A 269 24.58 -11.44 -2.51
N GLN A 270 24.53 -10.35 -3.28
CA GLN A 270 24.08 -9.04 -2.79
C GLN A 270 22.68 -9.12 -2.15
N PRO A 271 22.42 -8.36 -1.08
CA PRO A 271 21.07 -8.14 -0.58
C PRO A 271 20.12 -7.57 -1.66
N GLY A 272 18.82 -7.81 -1.51
CA GLY A 272 17.82 -7.18 -2.37
C GLY A 272 17.54 -5.75 -1.93
N PHE A 273 17.87 -4.76 -2.78
CA PHE A 273 17.51 -3.36 -2.57
C PHE A 273 16.25 -3.00 -3.34
N VAL A 274 15.25 -2.44 -2.65
CA VAL A 274 13.96 -2.06 -3.24
C VAL A 274 13.76 -0.56 -3.05
N SER A 275 13.43 0.15 -4.14
CA SER A 275 13.02 1.54 -4.07
C SER A 275 11.73 1.65 -3.28
N PHE A 276 11.80 2.37 -2.17
CA PHE A 276 10.66 2.70 -1.34
C PHE A 276 10.40 4.20 -1.52
N MET A 277 9.38 4.53 -2.30
CA MET A 277 8.82 5.86 -2.29
C MET A 277 7.55 5.74 -1.45
N ALA A 278 7.59 6.24 -0.22
CA ALA A 278 6.35 6.70 0.39
C ALA A 278 5.70 7.62 -0.63
N SER A 279 4.40 7.46 -0.84
CA SER A 279 3.64 8.32 -1.72
C SER A 279 3.84 9.76 -1.24
N SER A 280 4.78 10.45 -1.88
CA SER A 280 5.32 11.74 -1.47
C SER A 280 4.21 12.74 -1.26
N SER A 281 3.99 13.13 0.00
CA SER A 281 3.37 14.40 0.29
C SER A 281 4.36 15.51 -0.06
N ASP A 282 3.94 16.37 -0.99
CA ASP A 282 4.45 17.72 -1.22
C ASP A 282 5.84 17.84 -1.86
N GLU A 283 5.93 17.54 -3.16
CA GLU A 283 6.34 18.49 -4.21
C GLU A 283 6.57 17.79 -5.56
N GLU A 284 5.48 17.36 -6.21
CA GLU A 284 5.32 17.50 -7.66
C GLU A 284 3.84 17.31 -8.02
N ARG A 285 3.21 18.38 -8.52
CA ARG A 285 1.80 18.36 -8.95
C ARG A 285 1.62 17.43 -10.15
N ALA A 286 1.16 16.20 -9.90
CA ALA A 286 0.39 15.38 -10.83
C ALA A 286 -0.48 14.40 -10.02
N ASP A 287 -1.80 14.65 -9.98
CA ASP A 287 -2.89 13.75 -9.60
C ASP A 287 -2.52 12.62 -8.59
N ASP A 288 -2.39 12.97 -7.31
CA ASP A 288 -1.90 12.11 -6.20
C ASP A 288 -2.77 10.90 -5.83
N GLY A 289 -3.85 10.61 -6.57
CA GLY A 289 -4.77 9.50 -6.32
C GLY A 289 -5.41 9.48 -4.92
N GLY A 290 -5.21 10.52 -4.09
CA GLY A 290 -5.78 10.65 -2.75
C GLY A 290 -5.40 9.56 -1.75
N GLY A 291 -4.35 8.79 -2.02
CA GLY A 291 -3.98 7.61 -1.23
C GLY A 291 -4.87 6.37 -1.49
N TRP A 292 -5.69 6.38 -2.54
CA TRP A 292 -6.59 5.28 -2.93
C TRP A 292 -5.92 4.23 -3.83
N PHE A 293 -4.65 3.94 -3.62
CA PHE A 293 -3.94 2.93 -4.40
C PHE A 293 -4.22 1.53 -3.86
N LEU A 294 -4.40 0.57 -4.77
CA LEU A 294 -4.39 -0.84 -4.41
C LEU A 294 -2.98 -1.39 -4.57
N ASN A 295 -2.51 -2.11 -3.56
CA ASN A 295 -1.24 -2.83 -3.55
C ASN A 295 -1.25 -4.10 -4.44
N SER A 296 -2.17 -4.21 -5.39
CA SER A 296 -2.34 -5.39 -6.25
C SER A 296 -1.86 -5.14 -7.68
N ASP A 297 -1.26 -6.15 -8.31
CA ASP A 297 -0.90 -6.16 -9.74
C ASP A 297 -2.12 -6.08 -10.69
N PHE A 298 -3.34 -6.04 -10.16
CA PHE A 298 -4.57 -5.89 -10.95
C PHE A 298 -4.69 -4.46 -11.49
N ARG A 299 -4.49 -4.32 -12.80
CA ARG A 299 -4.68 -3.07 -13.54
C ARG A 299 -5.56 -3.31 -14.76
N LEU A 300 -6.68 -2.60 -14.84
CA LEU A 300 -7.47 -2.51 -16.06
C LEU A 300 -6.90 -1.35 -16.89
N GLU A 301 -5.95 -1.68 -17.77
CA GLU A 301 -5.27 -0.69 -18.61
C GLU A 301 -6.12 -0.24 -19.81
N ASP A 302 -7.08 -1.07 -20.25
CA ASP A 302 -7.97 -0.72 -21.35
C ASP A 302 -9.06 0.28 -20.89
N GLU A 303 -8.83 1.54 -21.23
CA GLU A 303 -9.77 2.63 -20.98
C GLU A 303 -10.88 2.73 -22.03
N GLY A 304 -10.81 1.96 -23.11
CA GLY A 304 -11.73 2.06 -24.24
C GLY A 304 -11.61 3.35 -25.05
N PRO A 305 -12.39 3.46 -26.13
CA PRO A 305 -12.55 4.72 -26.84
C PRO A 305 -13.34 5.73 -26.01
N CYS A 306 -13.28 6.99 -26.42
CA CYS A 306 -14.20 8.03 -25.95
C CYS A 306 -14.95 8.58 -27.17
N ASN A 307 -16.23 8.21 -27.31
CA ASN A 307 -17.10 8.64 -28.40
C ASN A 307 -18.28 9.52 -27.92
N ILE A 308 -18.22 9.97 -26.65
CA ILE A 308 -19.11 10.97 -26.06
C ILE A 308 -18.53 12.37 -26.31
N ASP A 309 -19.39 13.36 -26.55
CA ASP A 309 -18.95 14.76 -26.67
C ASP A 309 -18.23 15.22 -25.38
N VAL A 310 -17.01 15.74 -25.51
CA VAL A 310 -16.22 16.29 -24.39
C VAL A 310 -16.02 17.79 -24.61
N LEU A 311 -16.51 18.60 -23.68
CA LEU A 311 -16.51 20.06 -23.79
C LEU A 311 -15.93 20.71 -22.51
N ASP A 312 -15.23 21.82 -22.67
CA ASP A 312 -14.89 22.68 -21.54
C ASP A 312 -16.12 23.50 -21.12
N SER A 313 -16.33 23.71 -19.82
CA SER A 313 -17.48 24.45 -19.28
C SER A 313 -17.63 25.86 -19.87
N SER A 314 -16.51 26.50 -20.22
CA SER A 314 -16.46 27.81 -20.89
C SER A 314 -17.07 27.82 -22.30
N SER A 315 -17.22 26.66 -22.94
CA SER A 315 -17.67 26.51 -24.33
C SER A 315 -19.17 26.25 -24.48
N LEU A 316 -19.89 26.03 -23.36
CA LEU A 316 -21.30 25.66 -23.36
C LEU A 316 -22.10 26.58 -22.43
N SER A 317 -23.06 27.33 -22.97
CA SER A 317 -24.02 28.06 -22.12
C SER A 317 -25.08 27.11 -21.55
N HIS A 318 -25.72 27.47 -20.43
CA HIS A 318 -26.81 26.68 -19.86
C HIS A 318 -27.95 26.48 -20.87
N GLN A 319 -28.29 27.50 -21.67
CA GLN A 319 -29.29 27.36 -22.73
C GLN A 319 -28.86 26.34 -23.80
N GLN A 320 -27.61 26.40 -24.25
CA GLN A 320 -27.09 25.43 -25.22
C GLN A 320 -27.05 24.01 -24.66
N PHE A 321 -26.74 23.85 -23.37
CA PHE A 321 -26.83 22.57 -22.68
C PHE A 321 -28.26 22.01 -22.71
N ILE A 322 -29.26 22.84 -22.37
CA ILE A 322 -30.68 22.45 -22.41
C ILE A 322 -31.11 22.04 -23.81
N GLU A 323 -30.75 22.82 -24.83
CA GLU A 323 -31.16 22.59 -26.21
C GLU A 323 -30.49 21.36 -26.86
N ARG A 324 -29.23 21.06 -26.50
CA ARG A 324 -28.41 20.04 -27.18
C ARG A 324 -28.26 18.72 -26.44
N TYR A 325 -28.28 18.75 -25.10
CA TYR A 325 -27.84 17.63 -24.27
C TYR A 325 -28.89 17.16 -23.28
N ALA A 326 -29.50 18.08 -22.52
CA ALA A 326 -30.39 17.78 -21.39
C ALA A 326 -31.47 16.71 -21.64
N TYR A 327 -32.00 16.64 -22.86
CA TYR A 327 -33.07 15.70 -23.21
C TYR A 327 -32.71 14.76 -24.36
N SER A 328 -31.45 14.79 -24.82
CA SER A 328 -31.09 14.24 -26.13
C SER A 328 -29.94 13.25 -26.07
N ARG A 329 -28.83 13.58 -25.39
CA ARG A 329 -27.61 12.74 -25.38
C ARG A 329 -26.66 13.09 -24.23
N PRO A 330 -25.80 12.15 -23.80
CA PRO A 330 -24.80 12.41 -22.78
C PRO A 330 -23.71 13.38 -23.26
N VAL A 331 -23.04 14.02 -22.29
CA VAL A 331 -21.90 14.92 -22.52
C VAL A 331 -20.95 14.89 -21.33
N ILE A 332 -19.66 15.03 -21.58
CA ILE A 332 -18.63 15.20 -20.55
C ILE A 332 -18.21 16.66 -20.52
N LEU A 333 -18.23 17.25 -19.32
CA LEU A 333 -17.94 18.65 -19.09
C LEU A 333 -16.70 18.78 -18.20
N ARG A 334 -15.72 19.56 -18.66
CA ARG A 334 -14.46 19.83 -17.93
C ARG A 334 -14.51 21.17 -17.22
N GLY A 335 -13.97 21.22 -16.00
CA GLY A 335 -13.87 22.46 -15.23
C GLY A 335 -15.23 23.08 -14.93
N LEU A 336 -16.25 22.24 -14.69
CA LEU A 336 -17.61 22.67 -14.42
C LEU A 336 -17.82 23.12 -12.98
N THR A 337 -17.05 22.57 -12.05
CA THR A 337 -17.13 22.76 -10.59
C THR A 337 -15.72 22.93 -10.01
N ASP A 338 -15.55 23.71 -8.93
CA ASP A 338 -14.29 23.76 -8.16
C ASP A 338 -14.42 22.93 -6.89
N ASN A 339 -14.24 21.63 -7.04
CA ASN A 339 -14.29 20.68 -5.93
C ASN A 339 -12.91 20.41 -5.29
N THR A 340 -11.94 21.35 -5.40
CA THR A 340 -10.58 21.13 -4.88
C THR A 340 -10.56 20.80 -3.38
N LYS A 341 -11.35 21.53 -2.58
CA LYS A 341 -11.48 21.27 -1.14
C LYS A 341 -12.22 19.97 -0.85
N PHE A 342 -13.31 19.71 -1.57
CA PHE A 342 -14.06 18.46 -1.43
C PHE A 342 -13.17 17.25 -1.72
N ARG A 343 -12.37 17.33 -2.78
CA ARG A 343 -11.41 16.31 -3.19
C ARG A 343 -10.38 16.04 -2.11
N SER A 344 -9.78 17.06 -1.48
CA SER A 344 -8.78 16.84 -0.42
C SER A 344 -9.38 16.14 0.80
N LEU A 345 -10.61 16.49 1.17
CA LEU A 345 -11.38 15.83 2.24
C LEU A 345 -11.74 14.38 1.90
N CYS A 346 -11.82 14.04 0.61
CA CYS A 346 -12.07 12.68 0.13
C CYS A 346 -10.79 11.81 0.06
N SER A 347 -9.63 12.29 0.51
CA SER A 347 -8.43 11.44 0.60
C SER A 347 -8.65 10.27 1.57
N LYS A 348 -7.97 9.14 1.33
CA LYS A 348 -8.11 7.92 2.15
C LYS A 348 -7.87 8.19 3.63
N SER A 349 -6.82 8.91 3.95
CA SER A 349 -6.47 9.29 5.32
C SER A 349 -7.54 10.17 5.97
N SER A 350 -8.07 11.16 5.24
CA SER A 350 -9.10 12.07 5.77
C SER A 350 -10.42 11.34 6.01
N LEU A 351 -10.87 10.52 5.06
CA LEU A 351 -12.11 9.75 5.23
C LEU A 351 -12.00 8.70 6.34
N LEU A 352 -10.86 8.01 6.47
CA LEU A 352 -10.65 7.06 7.56
C LEU A 352 -10.61 7.76 8.93
N ARG A 353 -9.96 8.92 9.03
CA ARG A 353 -9.91 9.70 10.27
C ARG A 353 -11.30 10.16 10.71
N ASP A 354 -12.10 10.68 9.79
CA ASP A 354 -13.35 11.38 10.14
C ASP A 354 -14.60 10.47 10.10
N TYR A 355 -14.53 9.36 9.35
CA TYR A 355 -15.65 8.45 9.11
C TYR A 355 -15.33 6.97 9.37
N GLY A 356 -14.10 6.59 9.73
CA GLY A 356 -13.65 5.19 9.87
C GLY A 356 -14.52 4.31 10.77
N GLU A 357 -14.95 4.83 11.93
CA GLU A 357 -15.80 4.10 12.88
C GLU A 357 -17.28 4.07 12.49
N ARG A 358 -17.71 4.89 11.52
CA ARG A 358 -19.12 5.01 11.12
C ARG A 358 -19.56 3.82 10.28
N ARG A 359 -20.82 3.44 10.40
CA ARG A 359 -21.37 2.32 9.63
C ARG A 359 -21.78 2.78 8.24
N VAL A 360 -21.24 2.14 7.22
CA VAL A 360 -21.65 2.30 5.83
C VAL A 360 -22.44 1.10 5.35
N ARG A 361 -23.43 1.37 4.49
CA ARG A 361 -24.22 0.35 3.82
C ARG A 361 -23.61 0.01 2.48
N LEU A 362 -23.21 -1.24 2.31
CA LEU A 362 -22.69 -1.78 1.07
C LEU A 362 -23.81 -2.46 0.29
N SER A 363 -23.76 -2.35 -1.04
CA SER A 363 -24.72 -2.95 -1.96
C SER A 363 -24.02 -3.91 -2.93
N THR A 364 -24.74 -4.91 -3.42
CA THR A 364 -24.19 -5.84 -4.41
C THR A 364 -24.10 -5.22 -5.80
N ALA A 365 -23.04 -5.54 -6.54
CA ALA A 365 -22.75 -5.07 -7.91
C ALA A 365 -23.60 -5.71 -9.03
N ASN A 366 -24.87 -6.02 -8.75
CA ASN A 366 -25.84 -6.45 -9.74
C ASN A 366 -26.92 -5.36 -9.94
N THR A 367 -27.68 -5.45 -11.02
CA THR A 367 -28.65 -4.41 -11.42
C THR A 367 -29.65 -4.05 -10.30
N TYR A 368 -30.05 -5.02 -9.48
CA TYR A 368 -31.10 -4.83 -8.47
C TYR A 368 -30.57 -4.69 -7.03
N SER A 369 -29.26 -4.77 -6.81
CA SER A 369 -28.63 -4.65 -5.48
C SER A 369 -29.30 -5.51 -4.39
N TYR A 370 -29.53 -6.80 -4.67
CA TYR A 370 -30.37 -7.69 -3.85
C TYR A 370 -29.96 -7.81 -2.37
N ARG A 371 -28.67 -7.68 -2.06
CA ARG A 371 -28.14 -7.81 -0.71
C ARG A 371 -27.50 -6.50 -0.28
N LYS A 372 -27.84 -6.08 0.94
CA LYS A 372 -27.25 -4.93 1.61
C LYS A 372 -26.56 -5.39 2.90
N VAL A 373 -25.36 -4.87 3.17
CA VAL A 373 -24.58 -5.23 4.36
C VAL A 373 -24.04 -3.96 5.00
N ASP A 374 -24.29 -3.80 6.30
CA ASP A 374 -23.74 -2.67 7.06
C ASP A 374 -22.41 -3.09 7.69
N VAL A 375 -21.36 -2.30 7.51
CA VAL A 375 -20.02 -2.51 8.10
C VAL A 375 -19.42 -1.18 8.55
N PRO A 376 -18.48 -1.13 9.51
CA PRO A 376 -17.65 0.05 9.73
C PRO A 376 -16.93 0.47 8.44
N PHE A 377 -16.82 1.77 8.18
CA PHE A 377 -16.17 2.29 6.99
C PHE A 377 -14.71 1.84 6.89
N GLN A 378 -14.00 1.80 8.01
CA GLN A 378 -12.64 1.30 8.07
C GLN A 378 -12.56 -0.18 7.67
N GLU A 379 -13.49 -1.03 8.14
CA GLU A 379 -13.56 -2.44 7.75
C GLU A 379 -13.78 -2.58 6.25
N TYR A 380 -14.65 -1.76 5.66
CA TYR A 380 -14.84 -1.73 4.22
C TYR A 380 -13.53 -1.40 3.49
N VAL A 381 -12.85 -0.31 3.87
CA VAL A 381 -11.62 0.15 3.21
C VAL A 381 -10.46 -0.83 3.37
N ASP A 382 -10.30 -1.45 4.54
CA ASP A 382 -9.15 -2.30 4.85
C ASP A 382 -9.35 -3.75 4.38
N ILE A 383 -10.60 -4.25 4.39
CA ILE A 383 -10.88 -5.67 4.17
C ILE A 383 -11.67 -5.92 2.90
N LEU A 384 -12.69 -5.13 2.59
CA LEU A 384 -13.67 -5.46 1.54
C LEU A 384 -13.43 -4.72 0.22
N LEU A 385 -12.77 -3.56 0.25
CA LEU A 385 -12.42 -2.76 -0.91
C LEU A 385 -11.27 -3.44 -1.68
N ARG A 386 -11.62 -4.35 -2.57
CA ARG A 386 -10.68 -5.15 -3.37
C ARG A 386 -11.09 -5.17 -4.86
N PRO A 387 -10.18 -5.50 -5.77
CA PRO A 387 -10.53 -5.78 -7.16
C PRO A 387 -11.63 -6.85 -7.28
N GLN A 388 -12.55 -6.65 -8.22
CA GLN A 388 -13.53 -7.67 -8.60
C GLN A 388 -12.84 -8.79 -9.39
N SER A 389 -13.08 -10.04 -9.00
CA SER A 389 -12.64 -11.19 -9.78
C SER A 389 -13.48 -11.34 -11.05
N THR A 390 -12.87 -11.77 -12.15
CA THR A 390 -13.55 -11.93 -13.44
C THR A 390 -14.63 -13.02 -13.44
N ASP A 391 -14.52 -14.00 -12.55
CA ASP A 391 -15.49 -15.09 -12.36
C ASP A 391 -16.55 -14.81 -11.28
N ALA A 392 -16.45 -13.67 -10.58
CA ALA A 392 -17.39 -13.33 -9.52
C ALA A 392 -18.76 -12.94 -10.08
N LEU A 393 -19.83 -13.38 -9.42
CA LEU A 393 -21.17 -12.89 -9.70
C LEU A 393 -21.37 -11.48 -9.13
N GLY A 394 -22.29 -10.70 -9.72
CA GLY A 394 -22.62 -9.37 -9.20
C GLY A 394 -23.13 -9.39 -7.76
N SER A 395 -23.76 -10.50 -7.34
CA SER A 395 -24.22 -10.74 -5.96
C SER A 395 -23.10 -10.98 -4.94
N GLU A 396 -21.89 -11.27 -5.38
CA GLU A 396 -20.74 -11.63 -4.53
C GLU A 396 -19.83 -10.43 -4.28
N THR A 397 -20.01 -9.34 -5.03
CA THR A 397 -19.20 -8.13 -4.92
C THR A 397 -19.98 -7.04 -4.22
N LEU A 398 -19.46 -6.58 -3.09
CA LEU A 398 -20.03 -5.49 -2.29
C LEU A 398 -19.23 -4.21 -2.50
N TYR A 399 -19.92 -3.09 -2.69
CA TYR A 399 -19.29 -1.78 -2.78
C TYR A 399 -20.17 -0.70 -2.12
N PHE A 400 -19.53 0.39 -1.70
CA PHE A 400 -20.19 1.51 -1.03
C PHE A 400 -20.72 2.50 -2.05
N PHE A 401 -22.03 2.51 -2.28
CA PHE A 401 -22.74 3.46 -3.15
C PHE A 401 -24.27 3.35 -2.96
N GLY A 402 -25.01 4.42 -3.26
CA GLY A 402 -26.48 4.42 -3.37
C GLY A 402 -27.25 4.65 -2.07
N ASP A 403 -26.84 4.07 -0.94
CA ASP A 403 -27.52 4.21 0.35
C ASP A 403 -26.71 5.03 1.36
N ASN A 404 -26.40 6.28 1.02
CA ASN A 404 -25.67 7.17 1.94
C ASN A 404 -26.63 7.75 3.00
N ASN A 405 -26.26 7.66 4.28
CA ASN A 405 -26.96 8.40 5.34
C ASN A 405 -26.55 9.88 5.28
N PHE A 406 -27.32 10.72 4.59
CA PHE A 406 -26.97 12.13 4.35
C PHE A 406 -26.71 12.93 5.63
N THR A 407 -27.37 12.60 6.74
CA THR A 407 -27.13 13.26 8.04
C THR A 407 -25.73 12.96 8.55
N GLU A 408 -25.22 11.75 8.34
CA GLU A 408 -23.88 11.37 8.77
C GLU A 408 -22.81 12.00 7.87
N TRP A 409 -23.05 12.08 6.57
CA TRP A 409 -22.08 12.58 5.60
C TRP A 409 -22.21 14.09 5.32
N GLN A 410 -23.11 14.77 6.04
CA GLN A 410 -23.43 16.18 5.81
C GLN A 410 -22.18 17.08 5.84
N SER A 411 -21.30 16.91 6.82
CA SER A 411 -20.07 17.71 6.94
C SER A 411 -19.12 17.56 5.76
N LEU A 412 -19.17 16.44 5.04
CA LEU A 412 -18.42 16.27 3.80
C LEU A 412 -19.13 16.97 2.64
N PHE A 413 -20.44 16.76 2.50
CA PHE A 413 -21.24 17.28 1.38
C PHE A 413 -21.46 18.79 1.42
N GLU A 414 -21.33 19.44 2.57
CA GLU A 414 -21.31 20.91 2.68
C GLU A 414 -20.12 21.56 1.93
N HIS A 415 -19.11 20.77 1.55
CA HIS A 415 -17.98 21.22 0.76
C HIS A 415 -18.07 20.86 -0.72
N TYR A 416 -19.10 20.12 -1.14
CA TYR A 416 -19.30 19.74 -2.53
C TYR A 416 -20.06 20.81 -3.31
N GLU A 417 -19.48 21.27 -4.40
CA GLU A 417 -20.12 22.14 -5.38
C GLU A 417 -20.76 21.26 -6.47
N SER A 418 -22.08 21.26 -6.52
CA SER A 418 -22.83 20.52 -7.56
C SER A 418 -22.78 21.23 -8.92
N PRO A 419 -22.86 20.49 -10.04
CA PRO A 419 -22.94 21.05 -11.38
C PRO A 419 -24.04 22.15 -11.54
N PRO A 420 -23.73 23.30 -12.17
CA PRO A 420 -24.63 24.46 -12.21
C PRO A 420 -25.77 24.35 -13.23
N TYR A 421 -25.70 23.40 -14.18
CA TYR A 421 -26.74 23.24 -15.18
C TYR A 421 -27.93 22.45 -14.63
N VAL A 422 -28.83 23.16 -13.94
CA VAL A 422 -30.04 22.55 -13.35
C VAL A 422 -31.13 22.38 -14.41
N LEU A 423 -31.89 21.29 -14.34
CA LEU A 423 -33.08 21.10 -15.17
C LEU A 423 -34.31 21.76 -14.52
N PRO A 424 -35.24 22.31 -15.33
CA PRO A 424 -36.49 22.85 -14.80
C PRO A 424 -37.24 21.82 -13.95
N HIS A 425 -37.70 22.24 -12.77
CA HIS A 425 -38.51 21.43 -11.83
C HIS A 425 -37.82 20.20 -11.24
N THR A 426 -36.49 20.12 -11.30
CA THR A 426 -35.73 19.04 -10.64
C THR A 426 -35.00 19.53 -9.39
N SER A 427 -34.76 18.61 -8.46
CA SER A 427 -33.89 18.80 -7.31
C SER A 427 -32.74 17.80 -7.33
N GLY A 428 -31.56 18.22 -6.84
CA GLY A 428 -30.38 17.36 -6.77
C GLY A 428 -30.37 16.51 -5.50
N ALA A 429 -30.19 15.20 -5.66
CA ALA A 429 -29.89 14.28 -4.58
C ALA A 429 -28.52 13.65 -4.80
N TYR A 430 -27.63 13.76 -3.81
CA TYR A 430 -26.27 13.24 -3.93
C TYR A 430 -26.22 11.74 -3.69
N SER A 431 -25.27 11.04 -4.31
CA SER A 431 -24.85 9.71 -3.84
C SER A 431 -23.35 9.61 -3.97
N PHE A 432 -22.71 9.38 -2.83
CA PHE A 432 -21.27 9.28 -2.71
C PHE A 432 -20.86 7.81 -2.66
N GLY A 433 -19.76 7.47 -3.32
CA GLY A 433 -19.32 6.09 -3.37
C GLY A 433 -17.82 5.93 -3.45
N ILE A 434 -17.37 4.77 -2.98
CA ILE A 434 -16.00 4.31 -3.09
C ILE A 434 -16.07 2.86 -3.53
N ALA A 435 -15.37 2.50 -4.59
CA ALA A 435 -15.44 1.15 -5.16
C ALA A 435 -14.09 0.72 -5.72
N GLY A 436 -13.79 -0.58 -5.66
CA GLY A 436 -12.54 -1.15 -6.16
C GLY A 436 -12.50 -1.30 -7.69
N PRO A 437 -11.33 -1.53 -8.29
CA PRO A 437 -11.18 -1.85 -9.71
C PRO A 437 -12.00 -3.07 -10.12
N GLY A 438 -12.45 -3.08 -11.36
CA GLY A 438 -13.30 -4.14 -11.90
C GLY A 438 -14.75 -4.06 -11.44
N THR A 439 -15.04 -3.42 -10.30
CA THR A 439 -16.42 -3.28 -9.81
C THR A 439 -17.19 -2.25 -10.63
N GLY A 440 -18.52 -2.29 -10.56
CA GLY A 440 -19.40 -1.29 -11.14
C GLY A 440 -20.84 -1.78 -11.18
N VAL A 441 -21.72 -1.02 -11.82
CA VAL A 441 -23.14 -1.39 -11.95
C VAL A 441 -23.42 -1.81 -13.39
N PRO A 442 -24.04 -2.98 -13.62
CA PRO A 442 -24.50 -3.40 -14.93
C PRO A 442 -25.57 -2.45 -15.49
N PHE A 443 -25.98 -2.67 -16.74
CA PHE A 443 -26.95 -1.79 -17.39
C PHE A 443 -28.24 -1.64 -16.58
N HIS A 444 -28.64 -0.39 -16.39
CA HIS A 444 -29.87 0.04 -15.75
C HIS A 444 -30.20 1.47 -16.22
N TRP A 445 -31.32 2.02 -15.78
CA TRP A 445 -31.70 3.39 -16.06
C TRP A 445 -32.49 3.99 -14.91
N HIS A 446 -32.49 5.31 -14.83
CA HIS A 446 -33.28 6.11 -13.90
C HIS A 446 -33.39 7.54 -14.45
N GLY A 447 -33.81 8.48 -13.60
CA GLY A 447 -33.84 9.91 -13.90
C GLY A 447 -32.48 10.47 -14.35
N PRO A 448 -32.45 11.69 -14.91
CA PRO A 448 -31.22 12.32 -15.37
C PRO A 448 -30.27 12.60 -14.21
N GLY A 449 -28.98 12.74 -14.49
CA GLY A 449 -28.02 13.01 -13.45
C GLY A 449 -26.63 13.33 -13.93
N TYR A 450 -25.79 13.68 -12.96
CA TYR A 450 -24.38 13.92 -13.12
C TYR A 450 -23.57 12.84 -12.40
N SER A 451 -22.41 12.50 -12.94
CA SER A 451 -21.39 11.71 -12.27
C SER A 451 -20.04 12.42 -12.34
N GLU A 452 -19.40 12.58 -11.19
CA GLU A 452 -18.08 13.18 -11.04
C GLU A 452 -17.13 12.19 -10.37
N ILE A 453 -15.89 12.12 -10.87
CA ILE A 453 -14.83 11.33 -10.27
C ILE A 453 -13.96 12.23 -9.41
N ILE A 454 -13.79 11.85 -8.15
CA ILE A 454 -12.96 12.58 -7.19
C ILE A 454 -11.55 12.02 -7.19
N TYR A 455 -11.42 10.69 -7.22
CA TYR A 455 -10.17 9.95 -7.40
C TYR A 455 -10.41 8.70 -8.25
N GLY A 456 -9.39 8.25 -8.99
CA GLY A 456 -9.45 7.06 -9.85
C GLY A 456 -10.02 7.34 -11.24
N ARG A 457 -10.39 6.29 -11.97
CA ARG A 457 -10.97 6.36 -13.31
C ARG A 457 -12.17 5.44 -13.42
N LYS A 458 -13.23 5.90 -14.08
CA LYS A 458 -14.45 5.12 -14.30
C LYS A 458 -14.86 5.17 -15.76
N ARG A 459 -15.00 3.99 -16.37
CA ARG A 459 -15.55 3.83 -17.72
C ARG A 459 -17.06 3.72 -17.66
N TRP A 460 -17.73 4.46 -18.54
CA TRP A 460 -19.18 4.47 -18.71
C TRP A 460 -19.55 3.89 -20.06
N PHE A 461 -20.64 3.14 -20.10
CA PHE A 461 -21.26 2.62 -21.32
C PHE A 461 -22.71 3.06 -21.32
N LEU A 462 -23.19 3.67 -22.39
CA LEU A 462 -24.52 4.27 -22.47
C LEU A 462 -25.23 3.92 -23.78
N TYR A 463 -26.53 3.66 -23.68
CA TYR A 463 -27.44 3.50 -24.81
C TYR A 463 -28.64 4.45 -24.68
N PRO A 464 -29.17 4.95 -25.80
CA PRO A 464 -30.39 5.73 -25.78
C PRO A 464 -31.58 4.88 -25.28
N PRO A 465 -32.67 5.51 -24.76
CA PRO A 465 -33.76 4.79 -24.12
C PRO A 465 -34.47 3.74 -24.99
N ASP A 466 -34.44 3.93 -26.31
CA ASP A 466 -35.06 3.06 -27.32
C ASP A 466 -34.17 1.89 -27.76
N LYS A 467 -32.91 1.83 -27.30
CA LYS A 467 -31.95 0.77 -27.63
C LYS A 467 -31.55 0.01 -26.36
N GLU A 468 -32.33 -1.02 -26.03
CA GLU A 468 -32.03 -1.88 -24.88
C GLU A 468 -30.73 -2.68 -25.13
N PRO A 469 -29.73 -2.58 -24.22
CA PRO A 469 -28.50 -3.35 -24.35
C PRO A 469 -28.73 -4.83 -24.08
N HIS A 470 -27.94 -5.70 -24.73
CA HIS A 470 -27.91 -7.12 -24.37
C HIS A 470 -26.97 -7.34 -23.18
N PHE A 471 -27.54 -7.70 -22.01
CA PHE A 471 -26.79 -8.01 -20.80
C PHE A 471 -27.56 -8.95 -19.87
N HIS A 472 -26.86 -9.56 -18.91
CA HIS A 472 -27.48 -10.38 -17.88
C HIS A 472 -27.47 -9.62 -16.53
N PRO A 473 -28.62 -9.40 -15.86
CA PRO A 473 -28.71 -8.50 -14.71
C PRO A 473 -27.98 -8.98 -13.44
N ASN A 474 -27.62 -10.26 -13.38
CA ASN A 474 -26.84 -10.83 -12.27
C ASN A 474 -25.34 -10.89 -12.55
N TYR A 475 -24.93 -10.67 -13.79
CA TYR A 475 -23.51 -10.66 -14.17
C TYR A 475 -22.95 -9.24 -14.03
N THR A 476 -21.64 -9.18 -13.84
CA THR A 476 -20.92 -7.95 -13.55
C THR A 476 -20.67 -7.19 -14.84
N THR A 477 -20.49 -5.87 -14.76
CA THR A 477 -20.01 -5.09 -15.91
C THR A 477 -18.67 -5.64 -16.41
N LEU A 478 -17.80 -6.09 -15.52
CA LEU A 478 -16.51 -6.67 -15.88
C LEU A 478 -16.65 -7.94 -16.75
N SER A 479 -17.57 -8.84 -16.39
CA SER A 479 -17.88 -10.03 -17.21
C SER A 479 -18.46 -9.60 -18.57
N TRP A 480 -19.39 -8.65 -18.59
CA TRP A 480 -19.93 -8.12 -19.85
C TRP A 480 -18.85 -7.51 -20.76
N VAL A 481 -17.94 -6.71 -20.20
CA VAL A 481 -16.80 -6.10 -20.93
C VAL A 481 -15.82 -7.16 -21.45
N SER A 482 -15.65 -8.26 -20.72
CA SER A 482 -14.70 -9.32 -21.08
C SER A 482 -15.27 -10.32 -22.10
N GLU A 483 -16.57 -10.60 -22.01
CA GLU A 483 -17.20 -11.73 -22.70
C GLU A 483 -18.16 -11.31 -23.82
N THR A 484 -18.78 -10.12 -23.71
CA THR A 484 -19.80 -9.65 -24.67
C THR A 484 -19.29 -8.48 -25.50
N TYR A 485 -18.79 -7.43 -24.86
CA TYR A 485 -18.35 -6.19 -25.52
C TYR A 485 -17.37 -6.39 -26.70
N PRO A 486 -16.34 -7.26 -26.63
CA PRO A 486 -15.36 -7.41 -27.71
C PRO A 486 -15.95 -8.01 -29.00
N TYR A 487 -17.15 -8.59 -28.92
CA TYR A 487 -17.82 -9.28 -30.01
C TYR A 487 -19.08 -8.55 -30.50
N LEU A 488 -19.36 -7.35 -29.98
CA LEU A 488 -20.51 -6.56 -30.42
C LEU A 488 -20.31 -6.07 -31.87
N PRO A 489 -21.36 -6.14 -32.72
CA PRO A 489 -21.39 -5.42 -33.98
C PRO A 489 -21.17 -3.91 -33.78
N GLU A 490 -20.58 -3.23 -34.76
CA GLU A 490 -20.29 -1.79 -34.68
C GLU A 490 -21.57 -0.94 -34.50
N ASP A 491 -22.69 -1.37 -35.09
CA ASP A 491 -23.99 -0.73 -34.93
C ASP A 491 -24.66 -1.05 -33.59
N GLU A 492 -24.16 -2.03 -32.83
CA GLU A 492 -24.58 -2.36 -31.47
C GLU A 492 -23.63 -1.79 -30.39
N ALA A 493 -22.53 -1.16 -30.78
CA ALA A 493 -21.58 -0.57 -29.84
C ALA A 493 -22.24 0.56 -28.99
N PRO A 494 -21.86 0.68 -27.71
CA PRO A 494 -22.37 1.74 -26.83
C PRO A 494 -21.73 3.10 -27.14
N LEU A 495 -22.37 4.17 -26.65
CA LEU A 495 -21.60 5.37 -26.33
C LEU A 495 -20.76 5.08 -25.08
N GLU A 496 -19.49 5.42 -25.09
CA GLU A 496 -18.59 5.15 -23.99
C GLU A 496 -17.51 6.21 -23.86
N CYS A 497 -17.02 6.35 -22.64
CA CYS A 497 -15.83 7.12 -22.32
C CYS A 497 -15.38 6.78 -20.89
N THR A 498 -14.07 6.89 -20.66
CA THR A 498 -13.49 6.86 -19.31
C THR A 498 -13.36 8.27 -18.77
N ILE A 499 -14.07 8.56 -17.68
CA ILE A 499 -14.02 9.86 -17.00
C ILE A 499 -13.03 9.86 -15.83
N ARG A 500 -12.45 11.04 -15.58
CA ARG A 500 -11.37 11.30 -14.62
C ARG A 500 -11.69 12.44 -13.66
N PRO A 501 -10.86 12.66 -12.62
CA PRO A 501 -10.85 13.89 -11.86
C PRO A 501 -11.01 15.16 -12.68
N GLY A 502 -12.00 15.98 -12.31
CA GLY A 502 -12.32 17.25 -12.98
C GLY A 502 -13.20 17.11 -14.23
N GLU A 503 -13.58 15.89 -14.61
CA GLU A 503 -14.55 15.60 -15.66
C GLU A 503 -15.90 15.19 -15.05
N VAL A 504 -16.98 15.81 -15.52
CA VAL A 504 -18.35 15.53 -15.10
C VAL A 504 -19.13 14.97 -16.27
N LEU A 505 -19.61 13.74 -16.15
CA LEU A 505 -20.55 13.15 -17.12
C LEU A 505 -21.97 13.57 -16.77
N TYR A 506 -22.70 14.09 -17.75
CA TYR A 506 -24.16 14.21 -17.70
C TYR A 506 -24.80 13.07 -18.51
N PHE A 507 -25.83 12.43 -17.96
CA PHE A 507 -26.69 11.48 -18.67
C PHE A 507 -28.17 11.92 -18.60
N PRO A 508 -28.91 11.89 -19.73
CA PRO A 508 -30.32 12.26 -19.75
C PRO A 508 -31.24 11.20 -19.12
N ASP A 509 -32.51 11.57 -18.95
CA ASP A 509 -33.56 10.68 -18.42
C ASP A 509 -33.66 9.37 -19.21
N ARG A 510 -33.76 8.25 -18.49
CA ARG A 510 -33.95 6.88 -19.02
C ARG A 510 -32.86 6.36 -19.96
N TRP A 511 -31.70 7.00 -20.03
CA TRP A 511 -30.57 6.43 -20.73
C TRP A 511 -30.09 5.17 -20.01
N TRP A 512 -30.00 4.06 -20.74
CA TRP A 512 -29.38 2.85 -20.23
C TRP A 512 -27.91 3.13 -20.00
N HIS A 513 -27.39 2.76 -18.84
CA HIS A 513 -25.99 2.93 -18.55
C HIS A 513 -25.43 1.83 -17.64
N ALA A 514 -24.19 1.45 -17.92
CA ALA A 514 -23.35 0.60 -17.09
C ALA A 514 -22.06 1.33 -16.74
N THR A 515 -21.45 0.96 -15.61
CA THR A 515 -20.20 1.55 -15.13
C THR A 515 -19.18 0.48 -14.79
N LEU A 516 -17.91 0.82 -14.98
CA LEU A 516 -16.75 0.00 -14.61
C LEU A 516 -15.67 0.89 -14.00
N ASN A 517 -15.33 0.66 -12.73
CA ASN A 517 -14.20 1.33 -12.10
C ASN A 517 -12.91 0.68 -12.59
N LEU A 518 -12.02 1.45 -13.22
CA LEU A 518 -10.73 0.95 -13.69
C LEU A 518 -9.67 0.97 -12.58
N ASP A 519 -9.82 1.91 -11.65
CA ASP A 519 -9.04 2.01 -10.41
C ASP A 519 -9.97 1.95 -9.19
N THR A 520 -9.38 1.95 -7.99
CA THR A 520 -10.15 2.34 -6.81
C THR A 520 -10.65 3.76 -7.02
N SER A 521 -11.96 3.90 -7.11
CA SER A 521 -12.58 5.15 -7.51
C SER A 521 -13.39 5.72 -6.36
N VAL A 522 -13.15 6.99 -6.06
CA VAL A 522 -14.02 7.81 -5.20
C VAL A 522 -14.82 8.70 -6.11
N PHE A 523 -16.14 8.70 -5.96
CA PHE A 523 -17.02 9.37 -6.89
C PHE A 523 -18.28 9.87 -6.20
N ILE A 524 -18.92 10.85 -6.84
CA ILE A 524 -20.19 11.39 -6.41
C ILE A 524 -21.11 11.54 -7.62
N SER A 525 -22.35 11.11 -7.45
CA SER A 525 -23.42 11.29 -8.42
C SER A 525 -24.43 12.29 -7.89
N THR A 526 -25.00 13.10 -8.77
CA THR A 526 -26.12 14.00 -8.46
C THR A 526 -27.31 13.57 -9.31
N PHE A 527 -28.30 12.92 -8.69
CA PHE A 527 -29.54 12.54 -9.35
C PHE A 527 -30.50 13.72 -9.36
N LEU A 528 -31.07 14.01 -10.54
CA LEU A 528 -32.01 15.10 -10.74
C LEU A 528 -33.42 14.50 -10.75
N GLY A 529 -34.10 14.61 -9.60
CA GLY A 529 -35.43 14.03 -9.36
C GLY A 529 -36.54 15.06 -9.19
#